data_AF-A0A7K2MF15-F1
#
_entry.id   AF-A0A7K2MF15-F1
#
_cell.length_a   1.000
_cell.length_b   1.000
_cell.length_c   1.000
_cell.angle_alpha   90.00
_cell.angle_beta   90.00
_cell.angle_gamma   90.00
#
_symmetry.space_group_name_H-M   'P 1'
#
loop_
_entity.id
_entity.type
_entity.pdbx_description
1 polymer ?
#
loop_
_entity_poly.entity_id
_entity_poly.type
_entity_poly.pdbx_seq_one_letter_code
_entity_poly.pdbx_strand_id
1 'polypeptide(L)' 'ARQDPDGAVVAAVRATAPHGARVTVTRKGGQVHVAVVAAPPGFGALPFELREEAVADAEETVGARPEGVGS' A
#
# COMPACT_ATOMS: atom_id res chain seq x y z
N ALA A 1 19.33 -8.70 -12.69
CA ALA A 1 18.66 -8.15 -11.50
C ALA A 1 17.20 -7.94 -11.83
N ARG A 2 16.31 -8.88 -11.46
CA ARG A 2 14.87 -8.61 -11.44
C ARG A 2 14.61 -7.97 -10.07
N GLN A 3 14.19 -6.70 -10.05
CA GLN A 3 13.60 -6.13 -8.84
C GLN A 3 12.38 -6.96 -8.53
N ASP A 4 12.30 -7.51 -7.32
CA ASP A 4 11.11 -8.22 -6.84
C ASP A 4 9.98 -7.18 -6.72
N PRO A 5 9.04 -7.12 -7.70
CA PRO A 5 8.05 -6.05 -7.76
C PRO A 5 7.09 -6.14 -6.59
N ASP A 6 6.83 -7.37 -6.12
CA ASP A 6 5.96 -7.63 -4.99
C ASP A 6 6.63 -7.14 -3.69
N GLY A 7 7.95 -7.35 -3.55
CA GLY A 7 8.74 -6.77 -2.46
C GLY A 7 8.71 -5.23 -2.44
N ALA A 8 8.81 -4.59 -3.61
CA ALA A 8 8.79 -3.13 -3.73
C ALA A 8 7.41 -2.54 -3.38
N VAL A 9 6.32 -3.16 -3.84
CA VAL A 9 4.95 -2.77 -3.49
C VAL A 9 4.71 -2.93 -1.99
N VAL A 10 5.09 -4.07 -1.40
CA VAL A 10 4.94 -4.31 0.04
C VAL A 10 5.75 -3.29 0.86
N ALA A 11 6.98 -2.96 0.44
CA ALA A 11 7.79 -1.96 1.11
C ALA A 11 7.16 -0.57 1.04
N ALA A 12 6.67 -0.16 -0.14
CA ALA A 12 6.01 1.13 -0.33
C ALA A 12 4.75 1.25 0.54
N VAL A 13 3.90 0.23 0.57
CA VAL A 13 2.68 0.26 1.40
C VAL A 13 3.03 0.26 2.89
N ARG A 14 4.05 -0.50 3.32
CA ARG A 14 4.50 -0.46 4.72
C ARG A 14 5.05 0.91 5.13
N ALA A 15 5.72 1.62 4.23
CA ALA A 15 6.28 2.94 4.52
C ALA A 15 5.21 4.02 4.69
N THR A 16 4.05 3.87 4.06
CA THR A 16 2.95 4.83 4.09
C THR A 16 1.78 4.41 4.99
N ALA A 17 1.70 3.13 5.36
CA ALA A 17 0.63 2.61 6.20
C ALA A 17 0.62 3.25 7.59
N PRO A 18 -0.57 3.53 8.15
CA PRO A 18 -0.70 3.97 9.53
C PRO A 18 -0.06 2.98 10.51
N HIS A 19 0.49 3.48 11.62
CA HIS A 19 1.05 2.62 12.67
C HIS A 19 -0.02 1.67 13.23
N GLY A 20 0.32 0.39 13.33
CA GLY A 20 -0.61 -0.66 13.79
C GLY A 20 -1.59 -1.14 12.72
N ALA A 21 -1.54 -0.61 11.49
CA ALA A 21 -2.39 -1.07 10.40
C ALA A 21 -1.96 -2.46 9.89
N ARG A 22 -2.95 -3.26 9.52
CA ARG A 22 -2.78 -4.50 8.76
C ARG A 22 -2.97 -4.21 7.29
N VAL A 23 -1.96 -4.59 6.49
CA VAL A 23 -1.96 -4.39 5.04
C VAL A 23 -2.05 -5.74 4.35
N THR A 24 -2.97 -5.85 3.40
CA THR A 24 -3.10 -7.00 2.50
C THR A 24 -2.97 -6.53 1.06
N VAL A 25 -2.05 -7.14 0.30
CA VAL A 25 -1.88 -6.88 -1.12
C VAL A 25 -2.25 -8.14 -1.90
N THR A 26 -3.15 -8.00 -2.86
CA THR A 26 -3.61 -9.10 -3.72
C THR A 26 -3.49 -8.69 -5.18
N ARG A 27 -2.95 -9.56 -6.03
CA ARG A 27 -2.91 -9.36 -7.47
C ARG A 27 -3.89 -10.30 -8.16
N LYS A 28 -4.83 -9.74 -8.93
CA LYS A 28 -5.84 -10.53 -9.65
C LYS A 28 -6.24 -9.81 -10.93
N GLY A 29 -6.37 -10.55 -12.04
CA GLY A 29 -6.94 -10.02 -13.28
C GLY A 29 -6.17 -8.83 -13.86
N GLY A 30 -4.86 -8.75 -13.64
CA GLY A 30 -4.07 -7.60 -14.08
C GLY A 30 -4.25 -6.36 -13.20
N GLN A 31 -4.74 -6.50 -11.98
CA GLN A 31 -4.89 -5.39 -11.01
C GLN A 31 -4.16 -5.70 -9.71
N VAL A 32 -3.74 -4.64 -9.03
CA VAL A 32 -3.24 -4.66 -7.66
C VAL A 32 -4.32 -4.09 -6.75
N HIS A 33 -4.73 -4.88 -5.78
CA HIS A 33 -5.65 -4.49 -4.72
C HIS A 33 -4.86 -4.35 -3.43
N VAL A 34 -5.00 -3.20 -2.78
CA VAL A 34 -4.39 -2.92 -1.48
C VAL A 34 -5.51 -2.65 -0.49
N ALA A 35 -5.65 -3.53 0.49
CA ALA A 35 -6.55 -3.34 1.62
C ALA A 35 -5.75 -2.96 2.85
N VAL A 36 -6.15 -1.87 3.51
CA VAL A 36 -5.56 -1.38 4.76
C VAL A 36 -6.63 -1.42 5.84
N VAL A 37 -6.35 -2.13 6.92
CA VAL A 37 -7.22 -2.22 8.09
C VAL A 37 -6.50 -1.55 9.25
N ALA A 38 -7.11 -0.54 9.87
CA ALA A 38 -6.50 0.19 10.97
C ALA A 38 -7.54 0.68 11.98
N ALA A 39 -7.10 0.89 13.22
CA ALA A 39 -7.88 1.66 14.17
C ALA A 39 -7.93 3.13 13.70
N PRO A 40 -9.11 3.77 13.68
CA PRO A 40 -9.24 5.15 13.21
C PRO A 40 -8.46 6.12 14.13
N PRO A 41 -7.62 7.02 13.58
CA PRO A 41 -6.87 7.97 14.37
C PRO A 41 -7.82 8.96 15.06
N GLY A 42 -7.56 9.28 16.33
CA GLY A 42 -8.35 10.26 17.10
C GLY A 42 -9.65 9.73 17.71
N PHE A 43 -10.06 8.49 17.39
CA PHE A 43 -11.18 7.83 18.04
C PHE A 43 -10.66 6.75 19.00
N GLY A 44 -10.60 7.10 20.28
CA GLY A 44 -10.20 6.16 21.34
C GLY A 44 -11.08 4.91 21.34
N ALA A 45 -10.42 3.74 21.32
CA ALA A 45 -10.94 2.41 21.62
C ALA A 45 -12.35 2.07 21.09
N LEU A 46 -12.74 2.59 19.92
CA LEU A 46 -13.95 2.09 19.27
C LEU A 46 -13.71 0.61 18.93
N PRO A 47 -14.68 -0.28 19.20
CA PRO A 47 -14.51 -1.72 19.03
C PRO A 47 -14.63 -2.13 17.56
N PHE A 48 -14.28 -1.25 16.62
CA PHE A 48 -14.31 -1.52 15.20
C PHE A 48 -13.07 -0.97 14.51
N GLU A 49 -12.63 -1.69 13.49
CA GLU A 49 -11.51 -1.30 12.63
C GLU A 49 -12.08 -0.69 11.34
N LEU A 50 -11.39 0.31 10.79
CA LEU A 50 -11.70 0.85 9.47
C LEU A 50 -10.94 0.06 8.41
N ARG A 51 -11.64 -0.30 7.32
CA ARG A 51 -11.03 -0.91 6.14
C ARG A 51 -11.16 0.01 4.94
N GLU A 52 -10.02 0.38 4.40
CA GLU A 52 -9.92 1.10 3.13
C GLU A 52 -9.35 0.17 2.06
N GLU A 53 -9.87 0.24 0.83
CA GLU A 53 -9.36 -0.52 -0.31
C GLU A 53 -9.07 0.40 -1.49
N ALA A 54 -7.87 0.28 -2.03
CA ALA A 54 -7.45 0.93 -3.27
C ALA A 54 -7.16 -0.14 -4.33
N VAL A 55 -7.60 0.12 -5.56
CA VAL A 55 -7.40 -0.76 -6.72
C VAL A 55 -6.74 0.04 -7.83
N ALA A 56 -5.71 -0.54 -8.44
CA ALA A 56 -5.02 0.03 -9.59
C ALA A 56 -4.71 -1.06 -10.62
N ASP A 57 -4.71 -0.70 -11.90
CA ASP A 57 -4.22 -1.59 -12.95
C ASP A 57 -2.73 -1.88 -12.76
N ALA A 58 -2.38 -3.14 -12.94
CA ALA A 58 -1.03 -3.66 -12.83
C ALA A 58 -0.26 -3.49 -14.14
N GLU A 59 -0.40 -2.33 -14.79
CA GLU A 59 0.54 -1.90 -15.83
C GLU A 59 1.95 -2.21 -15.32
N GLU A 60 2.82 -2.75 -16.17
CA GLU A 60 4.18 -3.11 -15.81
C GLU A 60 4.94 -1.85 -15.38
N THR A 61 4.75 -1.46 -14.12
CA THR A 61 5.18 -0.19 -13.55
C THR A 61 6.65 -0.35 -13.20
N VAL A 62 7.48 -0.31 -14.24
CA VAL A 62 8.92 -0.08 -14.11
C VAL A 62 9.09 1.36 -13.64
N GLY A 63 9.18 1.53 -12.32
CA GLY A 63 9.81 2.69 -11.69
C GLY A 63 9.01 3.99 -11.70
N ALA A 64 8.10 4.15 -10.74
CA ALA A 64 7.91 5.46 -10.12
C ALA A 64 9.20 5.83 -9.37
N ARG A 65 10.18 6.38 -10.10
CA ARG A 65 11.31 7.12 -9.53
C ARG A 65 10.70 8.30 -8.75
N PRO A 66 11.04 8.53 -7.46
CA PRO A 66 10.72 9.80 -6.85
C PRO A 66 11.45 10.89 -7.63
N GLU A 67 10.68 11.72 -8.32
CA GLU A 67 11.17 12.82 -9.12
C GLU A 67 11.69 13.94 -8.20
N GLY A 68 12.98 14.25 -8.34
CA GLY A 68 13.53 15.59 -8.07
C GLY A 68 13.83 15.97 -6.62
N VAL A 69 15.04 15.66 -6.15
CA VAL A 69 15.80 16.67 -5.37
C VAL A 69 16.57 17.49 -6.38
N GLY A 70 16.04 18.67 -6.68
CA GLY A 70 16.72 19.72 -7.44
C GLY A 70 17.32 20.75 -6.49
N SER A 71 18.57 21.11 -6.82
CA SER A 71 19.49 22.10 -6.22
C SER A 71 20.21 21.71 -4.93
#